data_AF-A0A1M7IRE9-F1
#
_entry.id   AF-A0A1M7IRE9-F1
#
_cell.length_a   1.000
_cell.length_b   1.000
_cell.length_c   1.000
_cell.angle_alpha   90.00
_cell.angle_beta   90.00
_cell.angle_gamma   90.00
#
_symmetry.space_group_name_H-M   'P 1'
#
loop_
_entity.id
_entity.type
_entity.pdbx_description
1 polymer ?
#
loop_
_entity_poly.entity_id
_entity_poly.type
_entity_poly.pdbx_seq_one_letter_code
_entity_poly.pdbx_strand_id
1 'polypeptide(L)'
;MGASLSPRSAQVIDLETVRKRHQAQQQLVRLAPELDGLEMLYQLEANTETCYAIPILAWGLNQDGSIVGLVPWMATLTPCQRINSQENGCFIGYRDPETEEIFTTPPEHKHDELLAAATYFEYEASNGITLIQQLPDTQGTHALCMDTPDAPWQMKPVHGWSLYSDGSIDALLADEEQVTMTPVLLGDDCLYSARARHPRLYFFQRHIAGRILEEDPATLEALALIAVPPS
;
A
#
# COMPACT_ATOMS: atom_id res chain seq x y z
N MET A 1 29.16 -48.29 -30.82
CA MET A 1 27.98 -47.47 -31.13
C MET A 1 28.00 -46.25 -30.23
N GLY A 2 28.11 -45.06 -30.82
CA GLY A 2 28.31 -43.80 -30.09
C GLY A 2 27.03 -43.33 -29.39
N ALA A 3 27.18 -42.92 -28.13
CA ALA A 3 26.13 -42.22 -27.41
C ALA A 3 25.98 -40.81 -27.99
N SER A 4 24.77 -40.49 -28.44
CA SER A 4 24.37 -39.15 -28.87
C SER A 4 24.38 -38.21 -27.66
N LEU A 5 25.32 -37.26 -27.63
CA LEU A 5 25.32 -36.15 -26.69
C LEU A 5 24.33 -35.10 -27.20
N SER A 6 23.25 -34.89 -26.44
CA SER A 6 22.22 -33.89 -26.72
C SER A 6 22.84 -32.46 -26.73
N PRO A 7 22.68 -31.65 -27.79
CA PRO A 7 23.31 -30.34 -27.91
C PRO A 7 22.40 -29.23 -27.36
N ARG A 8 21.89 -29.38 -26.14
CA ARG A 8 21.24 -28.25 -25.46
C ARG A 8 22.27 -27.59 -24.57
N SER A 9 22.89 -26.52 -25.10
CA SER A 9 23.66 -25.59 -24.29
C SER A 9 22.77 -25.08 -23.16
N ALA A 10 23.27 -25.15 -21.93
CA ALA A 10 22.59 -24.57 -20.78
C ALA A 10 22.42 -23.07 -21.03
N GLN A 11 21.17 -22.61 -21.11
CA GLN A 11 20.88 -21.17 -21.16
C GLN A 11 21.10 -20.62 -19.75
N VAL A 12 22.15 -19.83 -19.60
CA VAL A 12 22.39 -19.06 -18.36
C VAL A 12 21.38 -17.91 -18.37
N ILE A 13 20.38 -18.01 -17.48
CA ILE A 13 19.40 -16.94 -17.27
C ILE A 13 19.99 -15.99 -16.24
N ASP A 14 20.14 -14.72 -16.62
CA ASP A 14 20.48 -13.65 -15.67
C ASP A 14 19.27 -13.33 -14.80
N LEU A 15 19.29 -13.88 -13.58
CA LEU A 15 18.25 -13.70 -12.57
C LEU A 15 18.06 -12.22 -12.18
N GLU A 16 19.09 -11.38 -12.27
CA GLU A 16 18.95 -9.96 -11.93
C GLU A 16 18.14 -9.20 -12.97
N THR A 17 18.43 -9.45 -14.26
CA THR A 17 17.65 -8.87 -15.36
C THR A 17 16.19 -9.34 -15.32
N VAL A 18 15.95 -10.62 -15.01
CA VAL A 18 14.58 -11.14 -14.84
C VAL A 18 13.87 -10.47 -13.67
N ARG A 19 14.52 -10.31 -12.51
CA ARG A 19 13.95 -9.64 -11.34
C ARG A 19 13.59 -8.18 -11.63
N LYS A 20 14.49 -7.42 -12.27
CA LYS A 20 14.24 -6.03 -12.66
C LYS A 20 13.05 -5.89 -13.60
N ARG A 21 12.96 -6.77 -14.60
CA ARG A 21 11.82 -6.81 -15.54
C ARG A 21 10.51 -7.12 -14.82
N HIS A 22 10.52 -8.09 -13.92
CA HIS A 22 9.34 -8.45 -13.13
C HIS A 22 8.91 -7.31 -12.19
N GLN A 23 9.85 -6.60 -11.58
CA GLN A 23 9.55 -5.43 -10.74
C GLN A 23 8.94 -4.29 -11.56
N ALA A 24 9.47 -4.01 -12.75
CA ALA A 24 8.90 -3.01 -13.66
C ALA A 24 7.47 -3.37 -14.07
N GLN A 25 7.19 -4.65 -14.30
CA GLN A 25 5.84 -5.14 -14.61
C GLN A 25 4.85 -4.93 -13.45
N GLN A 26 5.31 -5.00 -12.21
CA GLN A 26 4.52 -4.76 -11.00
C GLN A 26 4.47 -3.29 -10.57
N GLN A 27 4.83 -2.38 -11.48
CA GLN A 27 4.77 -0.96 -11.24
C GLN A 27 3.32 -0.46 -11.40
N LEU A 28 2.82 0.23 -10.38
CA LEU A 28 1.49 0.83 -10.42
C LEU A 28 1.44 2.00 -11.39
N VAL A 29 0.40 2.03 -12.23
CA VAL A 29 0.20 3.08 -13.25
C VAL A 29 -1.10 3.85 -13.06
N ARG A 30 -2.08 3.26 -12.36
CA ARG A 30 -3.36 3.90 -12.09
C ARG A 30 -3.99 3.36 -10.81
N LEU A 31 -4.71 4.21 -10.09
CA LEU A 31 -5.47 3.84 -8.91
C LEU A 31 -6.96 4.17 -9.08
N ALA A 32 -7.80 3.41 -8.37
CA ALA A 32 -9.22 3.67 -8.19
C ALA A 32 -9.54 3.49 -6.69
N PRO A 33 -10.31 4.39 -6.06
CA PRO A 33 -10.69 4.21 -4.67
C PRO A 33 -11.59 2.98 -4.51
N GLU A 34 -11.47 2.28 -3.39
CA GLU A 34 -12.49 1.32 -2.98
C GLU A 34 -13.61 2.06 -2.25
N LEU A 35 -14.85 1.84 -2.71
CA LEU A 35 -16.06 2.52 -2.26
C LEU A 35 -17.20 1.54 -1.92
N ASP A 36 -17.01 0.26 -2.22
CA ASP A 36 -17.99 -0.82 -2.03
C ASP A 36 -17.72 -1.62 -0.74
N GLY A 37 -16.64 -1.30 -0.02
CA GLY A 37 -16.35 -1.85 1.31
C GLY A 37 -15.63 -3.21 1.29
N LEU A 38 -15.03 -3.59 0.16
CA LEU A 38 -14.27 -4.84 0.06
C LEU A 38 -13.07 -4.85 1.00
N GLU A 39 -12.74 -6.03 1.50
CA GLU A 39 -11.69 -6.22 2.50
C GLU A 39 -10.61 -7.17 1.98
N MET A 40 -9.37 -6.92 2.38
CA MET A 40 -8.29 -7.88 2.33
C MET A 40 -8.41 -8.83 3.52
N LEU A 41 -8.29 -10.13 3.26
CA LEU A 41 -8.10 -11.14 4.28
C LEU A 41 -6.62 -11.49 4.43
N TYR A 42 -6.16 -11.62 5.67
CA TYR A 42 -4.83 -12.11 6.00
C TYR A 42 -4.83 -13.02 7.23
N GLN A 43 -3.78 -13.83 7.36
CA GLN A 43 -3.53 -14.67 8.51
C GLN A 43 -2.19 -14.33 9.15
N LEU A 44 -2.07 -14.56 10.45
CA LEU A 44 -0.81 -14.48 11.17
C LEU A 44 -0.23 -15.89 11.31
N GLU A 45 1.08 -16.08 11.15
CA GLU A 45 1.69 -17.41 11.23
C GLU A 45 1.47 -18.08 12.60
N ALA A 46 1.49 -17.29 13.67
CA ALA A 46 1.22 -17.75 15.02
C ALA A 46 -0.22 -18.27 15.22
N ASN A 47 -1.14 -17.94 14.31
CA ASN A 47 -2.54 -18.35 14.38
C ASN A 47 -3.16 -18.46 12.98
N THR A 48 -2.98 -19.62 12.34
CA THR A 48 -3.57 -19.94 11.04
C THR A 48 -5.05 -20.32 11.11
N GLU A 49 -5.61 -20.47 12.32
CA GLU A 49 -7.02 -20.81 12.52
C GLU A 49 -7.92 -19.56 12.47
N THR A 50 -7.34 -18.37 12.59
CA THR A 50 -8.06 -17.09 12.57
C THR A 50 -7.66 -16.27 11.36
N CYS A 51 -8.67 -15.85 10.58
CA CYS A 51 -8.49 -14.86 9.52
C CYS A 51 -8.87 -13.47 10.03
N TYR A 52 -8.07 -12.49 9.65
CA TYR A 52 -8.30 -11.09 9.95
C TYR A 52 -8.66 -10.34 8.66
N ALA A 53 -9.49 -9.32 8.77
CA ALA A 53 -9.94 -8.51 7.65
C ALA A 53 -9.46 -7.06 7.80
N ILE A 54 -9.05 -6.46 6.69
CA ILE A 54 -8.67 -5.05 6.59
C ILE A 54 -9.38 -4.44 5.39
N PRO A 55 -10.12 -3.33 5.54
CA PRO A 55 -10.73 -2.63 4.42
C PRO A 55 -9.69 -2.25 3.35
N ILE A 56 -9.98 -2.58 2.09
CA ILE A 56 -9.18 -2.14 0.94
C ILE A 56 -9.40 -0.65 0.77
N LEU A 57 -8.32 0.12 0.65
CA LEU A 57 -8.40 1.57 0.46
C LEU A 57 -8.55 1.93 -1.01
N ALA A 58 -7.81 1.24 -1.88
CA ALA A 58 -7.82 1.45 -3.31
C ALA A 58 -7.48 0.17 -4.07
N TRP A 59 -7.80 0.17 -5.36
CA TRP A 59 -7.31 -0.79 -6.34
C TRP A 59 -6.25 -0.13 -7.21
N GLY A 60 -5.24 -0.90 -7.56
CA GLY A 60 -4.14 -0.48 -8.42
C GLY A 60 -4.04 -1.31 -9.68
N LEU A 61 -3.84 -0.65 -10.82
CA LEU A 61 -3.45 -1.27 -12.07
C LEU A 61 -1.93 -1.26 -12.17
N ASN A 62 -1.34 -2.43 -12.38
CA ASN A 62 0.07 -2.59 -12.71
C ASN A 62 0.32 -2.44 -14.21
N GLN A 63 1.56 -2.15 -14.58
CA GLN A 63 1.98 -2.01 -15.97
C GLN A 63 1.75 -3.28 -16.80
N ASP A 64 1.74 -4.46 -16.18
CA ASP A 64 1.43 -5.73 -16.84
C ASP A 64 -0.07 -6.01 -17.03
N GLY A 65 -0.94 -5.09 -16.61
CA GLY A 65 -2.39 -5.23 -16.69
C GLY A 65 -3.03 -5.92 -15.48
N SER A 66 -2.23 -6.41 -14.51
CA SER A 66 -2.77 -7.01 -13.30
C SER A 66 -3.37 -5.96 -12.36
N ILE A 67 -4.46 -6.33 -11.70
CA ILE A 67 -5.12 -5.51 -10.69
C ILE A 67 -4.76 -6.02 -9.29
N VAL A 68 -4.55 -5.11 -8.35
CA VAL A 68 -4.19 -5.43 -6.96
C VAL A 68 -4.99 -4.56 -5.99
N GLY A 69 -5.44 -5.15 -4.88
CA GLY A 69 -5.97 -4.37 -3.76
C GLY A 69 -4.83 -3.70 -2.99
N LEU A 70 -5.07 -2.53 -2.44
CA LEU A 70 -4.11 -1.73 -1.68
C LEU A 70 -4.64 -1.43 -0.28
N VAL A 71 -3.83 -1.70 0.74
CA VAL A 71 -4.16 -1.45 2.14
C VAL A 71 -3.06 -0.64 2.84
N PRO A 72 -3.39 0.32 3.72
CA PRO A 72 -2.39 0.95 4.58
C PRO A 72 -1.77 -0.12 5.47
N TRP A 73 -0.50 -0.43 5.25
CA TRP A 73 0.19 -1.52 5.92
C TRP A 73 1.61 -1.12 6.25
N MET A 74 1.93 -1.07 7.54
CA MET A 74 3.21 -0.56 8.04
C MET A 74 3.48 0.85 7.48
N ALA A 75 4.59 1.06 6.79
CA ALA A 75 5.01 2.37 6.31
C ALA A 75 4.51 2.74 4.89
N THR A 76 3.63 1.93 4.28
CA THR A 76 3.26 2.11 2.86
C THR A 76 1.80 1.73 2.57
N LEU A 77 1.23 2.31 1.51
CA LEU A 77 0.03 1.76 0.89
C LEU A 77 0.43 0.55 0.05
N THR A 78 0.19 -0.65 0.59
CA THR A 78 0.86 -1.87 0.16
C THR A 78 -0.09 -2.72 -0.70
N PRO A 79 0.36 -3.21 -1.88
CA PRO A 79 -0.37 -4.23 -2.63
C PRO A 79 -0.56 -5.49 -1.80
N CYS A 80 -1.81 -5.98 -1.72
CA CYS A 80 -2.17 -7.12 -0.87
C CYS A 80 -1.28 -8.35 -1.13
N GLN A 81 -0.96 -8.63 -2.39
CA GLN A 81 -0.11 -9.77 -2.77
C GLN A 81 1.35 -9.65 -2.29
N ARG A 82 1.80 -8.46 -1.86
CA ARG A 82 3.13 -8.26 -1.26
C ARG A 82 3.14 -8.50 0.25
N ILE A 83 1.95 -8.61 0.88
CA ILE A 83 1.82 -8.94 2.29
C ILE A 83 1.96 -10.45 2.41
N ASN A 84 3.22 -10.90 2.53
CA ASN A 84 3.59 -12.30 2.64
C ASN A 84 4.82 -12.43 3.56
N SER A 85 4.66 -11.96 4.79
CA SER A 85 5.70 -12.00 5.82
C SER A 85 5.25 -12.94 6.93
N GLN A 86 6.16 -13.82 7.36
CA GLN A 86 5.98 -14.72 8.49
C GLN A 86 5.57 -13.97 9.76
N GLU A 87 6.21 -12.85 10.03
CA GLU A 87 6.00 -12.09 11.27
C GLU A 87 4.78 -11.18 11.22
N ASN A 88 4.47 -10.59 10.05
CA ASN A 88 3.47 -9.53 9.95
C ASN A 88 2.14 -10.00 9.37
N GLY A 89 2.14 -11.12 8.64
CA GLY A 89 0.95 -11.72 8.08
C GLY A 89 1.07 -12.07 6.60
N CYS A 90 0.19 -12.98 6.18
CA CYS A 90 0.11 -13.49 4.82
C CYS A 90 -1.29 -13.25 4.24
N PHE A 91 -1.34 -12.62 3.08
CA PHE A 91 -2.55 -12.42 2.28
C PHE A 91 -3.14 -13.77 1.84
N ILE A 92 -4.45 -13.94 2.06
CA ILE A 92 -5.16 -15.18 1.67
C ILE A 92 -6.21 -14.95 0.59
N GLY A 93 -6.69 -13.72 0.42
CA GLY A 93 -7.76 -13.39 -0.51
C GLY A 93 -8.46 -12.10 -0.10
N TYR A 94 -9.57 -11.83 -0.75
CA TYR A 94 -10.46 -10.70 -0.50
C TYR A 94 -11.80 -11.21 0.00
N ARG A 95 -12.55 -10.34 0.67
CA ARG A 95 -13.89 -10.62 1.17
C ARG A 95 -14.82 -9.47 0.80
N ASP A 96 -16.01 -9.83 0.35
CA ASP A 96 -17.16 -8.93 0.33
C ASP A 96 -17.93 -9.11 1.65
N PRO A 97 -17.94 -8.10 2.55
CA PRO A 97 -18.62 -8.21 3.83
C PRO A 97 -20.15 -8.22 3.72
N GLU A 98 -20.73 -7.75 2.61
CA GLU A 98 -22.19 -7.76 2.41
C GLU A 98 -22.68 -9.17 2.06
N THR A 99 -21.94 -9.87 1.21
CA THR A 99 -22.32 -11.20 0.72
C THR A 99 -21.61 -12.34 1.46
N GLU A 100 -20.60 -12.04 2.28
CA GLU A 100 -19.67 -13.00 2.90
C GLU A 100 -18.88 -13.83 1.87
N GLU A 101 -18.83 -13.39 0.61
CA GLU A 101 -18.08 -14.07 -0.44
C GLU A 101 -16.58 -13.86 -0.26
N ILE A 102 -15.81 -14.94 -0.40
CA ILE A 102 -14.35 -14.91 -0.39
C ILE A 102 -13.83 -15.25 -1.77
N PHE A 103 -12.94 -14.42 -2.28
CA PHE A 103 -12.36 -14.56 -3.61
C PHE A 103 -10.87 -14.25 -3.61
N THR A 104 -10.12 -14.88 -4.53
CA THR A 104 -8.65 -14.77 -4.58
C THR A 104 -8.16 -13.80 -5.64
N THR A 105 -9.05 -13.30 -6.49
CA THR A 105 -8.75 -12.38 -7.59
C THR A 105 -9.60 -11.12 -7.46
N PRO A 106 -9.09 -9.93 -7.85
CA PRO A 106 -9.89 -8.71 -7.89
C PRO A 106 -11.23 -8.89 -8.63
N PRO A 107 -12.30 -8.19 -8.24
CA PRO A 107 -13.58 -8.22 -8.95
C PRO A 107 -13.45 -7.70 -10.39
N GLU A 108 -14.21 -8.30 -11.31
CA GLU A 108 -14.18 -7.95 -12.75
C GLU A 108 -14.45 -6.47 -13.02
N HIS A 109 -15.39 -5.86 -12.30
CA HIS A 109 -15.72 -4.45 -12.50
C HIS A 109 -14.53 -3.51 -12.21
N LYS A 110 -13.61 -3.88 -11.29
CA LYS A 110 -12.40 -3.10 -11.03
C LYS A 110 -11.40 -3.19 -12.18
N HIS A 111 -11.38 -4.30 -12.92
CA HIS A 111 -10.60 -4.40 -14.16
C HIS A 111 -11.12 -3.42 -15.20
N ASP A 112 -12.44 -3.41 -15.44
CA ASP A 112 -13.06 -2.52 -16.43
C ASP A 112 -12.85 -1.04 -16.09
N GLU A 113 -13.07 -0.67 -14.82
CA GLU A 113 -12.87 0.69 -14.32
C GLU A 113 -11.44 1.19 -14.54
N LEU A 114 -10.46 0.43 -14.06
CA LEU A 114 -9.05 0.83 -14.10
C LEU A 114 -8.49 0.82 -15.52
N LEU A 115 -8.87 -0.15 -16.35
CA LEU A 115 -8.43 -0.21 -17.73
C LEU A 115 -8.99 0.96 -18.54
N ALA A 116 -10.29 1.25 -18.41
CA ALA A 116 -10.90 2.40 -19.07
C ALA A 116 -10.26 3.73 -18.62
N ALA A 117 -10.00 3.88 -17.33
CA ALA A 117 -9.30 5.05 -16.80
C ALA A 117 -7.87 5.18 -17.36
N ALA A 118 -7.11 4.08 -17.40
CA ALA A 118 -5.75 4.09 -17.90
C ALA A 118 -5.68 4.43 -19.40
N THR A 119 -6.60 3.94 -20.21
CA THR A 119 -6.70 4.28 -21.64
C THR A 119 -7.05 5.76 -21.87
N TYR A 120 -7.89 6.35 -21.02
CA TYR A 120 -8.24 7.76 -21.18
C TYR A 120 -7.12 8.71 -20.74
N PHE A 121 -6.46 8.40 -19.62
CA PHE A 121 -5.42 9.24 -19.01
C PHE A 121 -4.00 8.80 -19.38
N GLU A 122 -3.79 8.30 -20.60
CA GLU A 122 -2.49 7.82 -21.08
C GLU A 122 -1.37 8.81 -20.71
N TYR A 123 -0.39 8.33 -19.94
CA TYR A 123 0.72 9.14 -19.44
C TYR A 123 1.93 9.00 -20.35
N GLU A 124 2.47 10.13 -20.80
CA GLU A 124 3.73 10.18 -21.52
C GLU A 124 4.91 10.20 -20.54
N ALA A 125 5.81 9.22 -20.67
CA ALA A 125 6.97 9.11 -19.80
C ALA A 125 7.88 10.34 -19.91
N SER A 126 8.10 11.02 -18.78
CA SER A 126 9.09 12.08 -18.65
C SER A 126 10.43 11.55 -18.09
N ASN A 127 11.50 12.33 -18.23
CA ASN A 127 12.83 11.94 -17.69
C ASN A 127 12.92 11.99 -16.15
N GLY A 128 11.87 12.47 -15.45
CA GLY A 128 11.83 12.58 -13.99
C GLY A 128 10.65 11.85 -13.37
N ILE A 129 10.70 11.65 -12.05
CA ILE A 129 9.56 11.15 -11.29
C ILE A 129 8.53 12.29 -11.18
N THR A 130 7.31 12.05 -11.64
CA THR A 130 6.22 13.02 -11.60
C THR A 130 5.01 12.44 -10.89
N LEU A 131 4.18 13.31 -10.33
CA LEU A 131 2.87 12.93 -9.80
C LEU A 131 1.95 12.50 -10.96
N ILE A 132 1.37 11.31 -10.87
CA ILE A 132 0.38 10.78 -11.82
C ILE A 132 -1.05 11.04 -11.35
N GLN A 133 -1.31 10.75 -10.08
CA GLN A 133 -2.67 10.75 -9.54
C GLN A 133 -2.64 11.00 -8.04
N GLN A 134 -3.71 11.63 -7.53
CA GLN A 134 -4.00 11.69 -6.11
C GLN A 134 -5.37 11.07 -5.83
N LEU A 135 -5.48 10.40 -4.68
CA LEU A 135 -6.74 9.86 -4.16
C LEU A 135 -6.96 10.36 -2.73
N PRO A 136 -8.18 10.76 -2.34
CA PRO A 136 -8.45 11.12 -0.97
C PRO A 136 -8.42 9.86 -0.08
N ASP A 137 -8.06 10.03 1.18
CA ASP A 137 -8.24 8.97 2.16
C ASP A 137 -9.73 8.86 2.53
N THR A 138 -10.31 7.68 2.35
CA THR A 138 -11.74 7.43 2.62
C THR A 138 -11.98 6.68 3.92
N GLN A 139 -10.93 6.20 4.58
CA GLN A 139 -11.02 5.29 5.73
C GLN A 139 -10.66 5.96 7.08
N GLY A 140 -10.22 7.22 7.05
CA GLY A 140 -9.71 7.90 8.22
C GLY A 140 -8.38 7.31 8.69
N THR A 141 -7.51 6.93 7.75
CA THR A 141 -6.17 6.43 8.06
C THR A 141 -5.39 7.48 8.85
N HIS A 142 -4.62 7.04 9.85
CA HIS A 142 -3.69 7.90 10.58
C HIS A 142 -2.25 7.42 10.40
N ALA A 143 -1.34 8.38 10.34
CA ALA A 143 0.09 8.21 10.33
C ALA A 143 0.66 8.42 11.74
N LEU A 144 1.23 7.38 12.32
CA LEU A 144 2.15 7.49 13.45
C LEU A 144 3.54 7.80 12.88
N CYS A 145 4.03 9.01 13.13
CA CYS A 145 5.23 9.54 12.50
C CYS A 145 6.16 10.21 13.51
N MET A 146 7.44 10.27 13.18
CA MET A 146 8.45 10.89 14.02
C MET A 146 9.48 11.58 13.14
N ASP A 147 9.64 12.90 13.32
CA ASP A 147 10.50 13.76 12.50
C ASP A 147 11.99 13.41 12.67
N THR A 148 12.42 13.12 13.91
CA THR A 148 13.81 12.77 14.25
C THR A 148 13.85 11.68 15.33
N PRO A 149 14.91 10.86 15.44
CA PRO A 149 14.99 9.74 16.40
C PRO A 149 14.70 10.09 17.87
N ASP A 150 14.95 11.34 18.27
CA ASP A 150 14.77 11.83 19.63
C ASP A 150 13.49 12.67 19.82
N ALA A 151 12.72 12.87 18.75
CA ALA A 151 11.45 13.59 18.80
C ALA A 151 10.32 12.69 19.32
N PRO A 152 9.29 13.25 19.99
CA PRO A 152 8.10 12.48 20.33
C PRO A 152 7.38 12.01 19.06
N TRP A 153 6.74 10.84 19.15
CA TRP A 153 5.82 10.37 18.13
C TRP A 153 4.62 11.31 17.99
N GLN A 154 4.20 11.54 16.75
CA GLN A 154 3.03 12.32 16.39
C GLN A 154 2.03 11.42 15.66
N MET A 155 0.75 11.57 15.97
CA MET A 155 -0.33 10.92 15.22
C MET A 155 -1.00 11.98 14.35
N LYS A 156 -0.97 11.79 13.02
CA LYS A 156 -1.54 12.76 12.06
C LYS A 156 -2.54 12.07 11.13
N PRO A 157 -3.69 12.69 10.79
CA PRO A 157 -4.59 12.14 9.80
C PRO A 157 -3.93 12.13 8.41
N VAL A 158 -4.18 11.08 7.65
CA VAL A 158 -3.83 11.03 6.22
C VAL A 158 -4.96 11.67 5.43
N HIS A 159 -4.64 12.67 4.62
CA HIS A 159 -5.63 13.36 3.76
C HIS A 159 -5.77 12.69 2.40
N GLY A 160 -4.75 11.96 1.96
CA GLY A 160 -4.81 11.18 0.74
C GLY A 160 -3.48 10.56 0.36
N TRP A 161 -3.41 10.09 -0.87
CA TRP A 161 -2.33 9.27 -1.39
C TRP A 161 -1.94 9.75 -2.78
N SER A 162 -0.65 9.91 -3.01
CA SER A 162 -0.06 10.31 -4.29
C SER A 162 0.59 9.13 -4.96
N LEU A 163 0.16 8.80 -6.19
CA LEU A 163 0.85 7.87 -7.07
C LEU A 163 1.83 8.63 -7.96
N TYR A 164 3.08 8.17 -7.99
CA TYR A 164 4.13 8.73 -8.84
C TYR A 164 4.42 7.84 -10.06
N SER A 165 5.12 8.42 -11.04
CA SER A 165 5.45 7.77 -12.32
C SER A 165 6.46 6.64 -12.25
N ASP A 166 7.06 6.41 -11.08
CA ASP A 166 7.87 5.23 -10.76
C ASP A 166 7.05 4.13 -10.05
N GLY A 167 5.73 4.33 -9.92
CA GLY A 167 4.80 3.42 -9.25
C GLY A 167 4.86 3.48 -7.72
N SER A 168 5.65 4.39 -7.16
CA SER A 168 5.65 4.63 -5.72
C SER A 168 4.38 5.35 -5.29
N ILE A 169 3.95 5.06 -4.07
CA ILE A 169 2.82 5.75 -3.43
C ILE A 169 3.31 6.39 -2.14
N ASP A 170 2.87 7.61 -1.89
CA ASP A 170 3.11 8.29 -0.62
C ASP A 170 1.85 8.92 -0.03
N ALA A 171 1.79 8.98 1.29
CA ALA A 171 0.70 9.61 2.01
C ALA A 171 0.85 11.13 2.03
N LEU A 172 -0.27 11.84 2.01
CA LEU A 172 -0.36 13.28 2.17
C LEU A 172 -0.82 13.60 3.59
N LEU A 173 0.01 14.36 4.31
CA LEU A 173 -0.27 14.89 5.64
C LEU A 173 -0.39 16.41 5.58
N ALA A 174 -1.13 17.01 6.50
CA ALA A 174 -1.22 18.47 6.60
C ALA A 174 -0.16 19.02 7.56
N ASP A 175 0.46 20.14 7.16
CA ASP A 175 1.21 21.00 8.05
C ASP A 175 0.24 21.93 8.78
N GLU A 176 -0.06 21.62 10.05
CA GLU A 176 -1.07 22.33 10.85
C GLU A 176 -0.79 23.83 10.98
N GLU A 177 0.47 24.25 10.93
CA GLU A 177 0.85 25.67 10.98
C GLU A 177 0.52 26.42 9.68
N GLN A 178 0.35 25.69 8.57
CA GLN A 178 0.05 26.24 7.25
C GLN A 178 -1.43 26.09 6.85
N VAL A 179 -2.26 25.48 7.70
CA VAL A 179 -3.69 25.32 7.42
C VAL A 179 -4.39 26.68 7.49
N THR A 180 -4.95 27.11 6.35
CA THR A 180 -5.68 28.37 6.24
C THR A 180 -7.20 28.17 6.18
N MET A 181 -7.67 26.98 5.80
CA MET A 181 -9.08 26.64 5.63
C MET A 181 -9.36 25.20 6.08
N THR A 182 -10.56 24.97 6.62
CA THR A 182 -11.04 23.64 6.98
C THR A 182 -12.42 23.35 6.35
N PRO A 183 -12.69 22.14 5.85
CA PRO A 183 -11.80 20.96 5.84
C PRO A 183 -10.62 21.13 4.87
N VAL A 184 -9.48 20.51 5.20
CA VAL A 184 -8.31 20.43 4.30
C VAL A 184 -8.63 19.43 3.20
N LEU A 185 -8.44 19.84 1.94
CA LEU A 185 -8.72 19.04 0.75
C LEU A 185 -7.46 18.77 -0.06
N LEU A 186 -7.54 17.77 -0.94
CA LEU A 186 -6.46 17.51 -1.90
C LEU A 186 -6.19 18.75 -2.76
N GLY A 187 -4.90 19.10 -2.89
CA GLY A 187 -4.44 20.29 -3.61
C GLY A 187 -4.22 21.50 -2.72
N ASP A 188 -4.60 21.47 -1.44
CA ASP A 188 -4.26 22.54 -0.50
C ASP A 188 -2.74 22.62 -0.27
N ASP A 189 -2.20 23.85 -0.24
CA ASP A 189 -0.76 24.12 -0.11
C ASP A 189 -0.14 23.61 1.20
N CYS A 190 -0.96 23.37 2.23
CA CYS A 190 -0.50 22.83 3.52
C CYS A 190 -0.19 21.32 3.44
N LEU A 191 -0.54 20.64 2.35
CA LEU A 191 -0.30 19.21 2.20
C LEU A 191 1.14 18.92 1.77
N TYR A 192 1.74 17.92 2.41
CA TYR A 192 3.08 17.45 2.10
C TYR A 192 3.17 15.93 2.10
N SER A 193 4.16 15.40 1.37
CA SER A 193 4.48 13.98 1.31
C SER A 193 5.05 13.51 2.64
N ALA A 194 4.44 12.48 3.25
CA ALA A 194 4.81 12.00 4.57
C ALA A 194 6.29 11.60 4.64
N ARG A 195 6.78 10.86 3.65
CA ARG A 195 8.18 10.40 3.59
C ARG A 195 9.20 11.52 3.41
N ALA A 196 8.80 12.68 2.89
CA ALA A 196 9.69 13.81 2.74
C ALA A 196 10.12 14.42 4.08
N ARG A 197 9.29 14.29 5.13
CA ARG A 197 9.55 14.86 6.46
C ARG A 197 9.80 13.79 7.54
N HIS A 198 9.17 12.62 7.42
CA HIS A 198 9.14 11.61 8.48
C HIS A 198 9.96 10.37 8.14
N PRO A 199 11.16 10.19 8.73
CA PRO A 199 11.98 8.99 8.50
C PRO A 199 11.38 7.72 9.10
N ARG A 200 10.57 7.84 10.16
CA ARG A 200 9.79 6.72 10.72
C ARG A 200 8.31 7.03 10.57
N LEU A 201 7.59 6.09 9.94
CA LEU A 201 6.20 6.27 9.55
C LEU A 201 5.48 4.91 9.60
N TYR A 202 4.35 4.85 10.26
CA TYR A 202 3.46 3.69 10.28
C TYR A 202 2.01 4.14 10.13
N PHE A 203 1.23 3.39 9.36
CA PHE A 203 -0.18 3.68 9.12
C PHE A 203 -1.08 2.78 9.96
N PHE A 204 -2.12 3.39 10.53
CA PHE A 204 -3.12 2.72 11.34
C PHE A 204 -4.51 3.09 10.85
N GLN A 205 -5.41 2.11 10.87
CA GLN A 205 -6.84 2.38 10.69
C GLN A 205 -7.35 3.25 11.84
N ARG A 206 -8.38 4.05 11.57
CA ARG A 206 -8.99 4.99 12.52
C ARG A 206 -9.24 4.40 13.91
N HIS A 207 -9.78 3.19 13.98
CA HIS A 207 -10.15 2.57 15.25
C HIS A 207 -8.92 2.20 16.09
N ILE A 208 -7.82 1.75 15.46
CA ILE A 208 -6.55 1.47 16.14
C ILE A 208 -5.90 2.79 16.56
N ALA A 209 -5.89 3.78 15.67
CA ALA A 209 -5.37 5.12 15.96
C ALA A 209 -6.06 5.75 17.17
N GLY A 210 -7.39 5.59 17.29
CA GLY A 210 -8.16 6.02 18.45
C GLY A 210 -7.67 5.38 19.75
N ARG A 211 -7.45 4.06 19.77
CA ARG A 211 -6.93 3.35 20.94
C ARG A 211 -5.52 3.81 21.33
N ILE A 212 -4.68 4.12 20.35
CA ILE A 212 -3.33 4.66 20.60
C ILE A 212 -3.44 6.04 21.27
N LEU A 213 -4.31 6.90 20.76
CA LEU A 213 -4.55 8.24 21.32
C LEU A 213 -5.18 8.20 22.73
N GLU A 214 -5.94 7.16 23.03
CA GLU A 214 -6.52 6.89 24.35
C GLU A 214 -5.55 6.21 25.32
N GLU A 215 -4.30 5.99 24.91
CA GLU A 215 -3.26 5.29 25.68
C GLU A 215 -3.67 3.88 26.13
N ASP A 216 -4.42 3.15 25.28
CA ASP A 216 -4.81 1.77 25.57
C ASP A 216 -3.58 0.88 25.82
N PRO A 217 -3.46 0.26 27.02
CA PRO A 217 -2.26 -0.46 27.41
C PRO A 217 -1.88 -1.61 26.46
N ALA A 218 -2.86 -2.37 26.00
CA ALA A 218 -2.63 -3.51 25.10
C ALA A 218 -2.12 -3.04 23.73
N THR A 219 -2.68 -1.94 23.21
CA THR A 219 -2.25 -1.36 21.94
C THR A 219 -0.85 -0.76 22.04
N LEU A 220 -0.51 -0.09 23.14
CA LEU A 220 0.83 0.47 23.37
C LEU A 220 1.91 -0.62 23.53
N GLU A 221 1.61 -1.71 24.22
CA GLU A 221 2.52 -2.86 24.31
C GLU A 221 2.83 -3.47 22.94
N ALA A 222 1.80 -3.63 22.09
CA ALA A 222 1.99 -4.11 20.73
C ALA A 222 2.83 -3.14 19.87
N LEU A 223 2.62 -1.84 20.01
CA LEU A 223 3.43 -0.82 19.33
C LEU A 223 4.90 -0.83 19.77
N ALA A 224 5.17 -1.07 21.05
CA ALA A 224 6.53 -1.14 21.57
C ALA A 224 7.33 -2.25 20.89
N LEU A 225 6.70 -3.36 20.51
CA LEU A 225 7.34 -4.45 19.76
C LEU A 225 7.69 -4.04 18.31
N ILE A 226 6.93 -3.13 17.71
CA ILE A 226 7.13 -2.64 16.34
C ILE A 226 8.18 -1.53 16.28
N ALA A 227 8.27 -0.69 17.34
CA ALA A 227 9.13 0.49 17.39
C ALA A 227 10.57 0.21 17.86
N VAL A 228 10.85 -0.99 18.40
CA VAL A 228 12.21 -1.39 18.79
C VAL A 228 12.99 -1.83 17.54
N PRO A 229 14.10 -1.15 17.17
CA PRO A 229 14.91 -1.61 16.06
C PRO A 229 15.48 -3.00 16.38
N PRO A 230 15.61 -3.90 15.38
CA PRO A 230 16.36 -5.13 15.59
C PRO A 230 17.78 -4.77 16.02
N SER A 231 18.25 -5.43 17.07
CA SER A 231 19.61 -5.25 17.61
C SER A 231 20.68 -5.64 16.62
#